data_AF-A0A192D4F0-F1
#
_entry.id   AF-A0A192D4F0-F1
#
_cell.length_a   1.000
_cell.length_b   1.000
_cell.length_c   1.000
_cell.angle_alpha   90.00
_cell.angle_beta   90.00
_cell.angle_gamma   90.00
#
_symmetry.space_group_name_H-M   'P 1'
#
loop_
_entity.id
_entity.type
_entity.pdbx_description
1 polymer ?
#
loop_
_entity_poly.entity_id
_entity_poly.type
_entity_poly.pdbx_seq_one_letter_code
_entity_poly.pdbx_strand_id
1 'polypeptide(L)'
;MSDPILIVEDEFFIAFEMKRILEQHGYEVAGIAADREGAMALANQGIALALVDLNLRDGLTGPDIGARLAQDLGVTVIFITANPRQLGDGVAGTIGVLTKPADAQTLTDAVSFALERRRGLAKDPPQALRCFG
;
A
#
# COMPACT_ATOMS: atom_id res chain seq x y z
N MET A 1 15.81 1.99 12.51
CA MET A 1 14.74 1.00 12.39
C MET A 1 14.34 0.98 10.93
N SER A 2 14.24 -0.18 10.31
CA SER A 2 13.65 -0.26 8.99
C SER A 2 12.12 -0.09 9.09
N ASP A 3 11.50 0.41 8.02
CA ASP A 3 10.04 0.49 7.87
C ASP A 3 9.62 -0.53 6.80
N PRO A 4 9.35 -1.80 7.18
CA PRO A 4 9.13 -2.85 6.20
C PRO A 4 7.81 -2.64 5.46
N ILE A 5 7.85 -2.83 4.15
CA ILE A 5 6.72 -2.64 3.24
C ILE A 5 6.17 -3.98 2.80
N LEU A 6 4.86 -4.17 2.95
CA LEU A 6 4.12 -5.28 2.38
C LEU A 6 3.49 -4.85 1.04
N ILE A 7 3.66 -5.66 0.01
CA ILE A 7 2.95 -5.49 -1.27
C ILE A 7 1.86 -6.55 -1.34
N VAL A 8 0.62 -6.13 -1.60
CA VAL A 8 -0.53 -7.02 -1.82
C VAL A 8 -1.01 -6.83 -3.25
N GLU A 9 -0.57 -7.71 -4.14
CA GLU A 9 -0.68 -7.65 -5.60
C GLU A 9 -0.54 -9.07 -6.16
N ASP A 10 -1.50 -9.52 -6.97
CA ASP A 10 -1.46 -10.86 -7.57
C ASP A 10 -0.75 -10.90 -8.94
N GLU A 11 -0.66 -9.77 -9.63
CA GLU A 11 0.09 -9.68 -10.88
C GLU A 11 1.61 -9.66 -10.62
N PHE A 12 2.28 -10.79 -10.88
CA PHE A 12 3.70 -10.97 -10.61
C PHE A 12 4.60 -9.84 -11.15
N PHE A 13 4.38 -9.42 -12.41
CA PHE A 13 5.19 -8.36 -13.02
C PHE A 13 4.99 -7.01 -12.34
N ILE A 14 3.77 -6.67 -11.92
CA ILE A 14 3.47 -5.43 -11.22
C ILE A 14 4.11 -5.46 -9.83
N ALA A 15 3.89 -6.54 -9.07
CA ALA A 15 4.44 -6.69 -7.73
C ALA A 15 5.98 -6.67 -7.74
N PHE A 16 6.60 -7.34 -8.70
CA PHE A 16 8.05 -7.39 -8.85
C PHE A 16 8.64 -6.03 -9.25
N GLU A 17 7.98 -5.28 -10.15
CA GLU A 17 8.44 -3.95 -10.53
C GLU A 17 8.31 -2.96 -9.38
N MET A 18 7.18 -2.97 -8.65
CA MET A 18 7.01 -2.18 -7.43
C MET A 18 8.11 -2.50 -6.41
N LYS A 19 8.35 -3.79 -6.16
CA LYS A 19 9.43 -4.23 -5.26
C LYS A 19 10.79 -3.68 -5.71
N ARG A 20 11.15 -3.85 -6.98
CA ARG A 20 12.41 -3.33 -7.55
C ARG A 20 12.55 -1.83 -7.35
N ILE A 21 11.51 -1.06 -7.67
CA ILE A 21 11.52 0.40 -7.50
C ILE A 21 11.78 0.74 -6.02
N LEU A 22 11.03 0.13 -5.10
CA LEU A 22 11.16 0.41 -3.67
C LEU A 22 12.57 0.08 -3.14
N GLU A 23 13.09 -1.10 -3.47
CA GLU A 23 14.42 -1.53 -3.04
C GLU A 23 15.53 -0.65 -3.63
N GLN A 24 15.41 -0.23 -4.90
CA GLN A 24 16.35 0.71 -5.52
C GLN A 24 16.38 2.09 -4.85
N HIS A 25 15.29 2.47 -4.18
CA HIS A 25 15.18 3.74 -3.43
C HIS A 25 15.45 3.56 -1.92
N GLY A 26 15.96 2.39 -1.50
CA GLY A 26 16.40 2.15 -0.13
C GLY A 26 15.29 1.72 0.83
N TYR A 27 14.10 1.38 0.34
CA TYR A 27 13.04 0.81 1.17
C TYR A 27 13.20 -0.71 1.32
N GLU A 28 12.74 -1.25 2.43
CA GLU A 28 12.72 -2.70 2.69
C GLU A 28 11.35 -3.27 2.33
N VAL A 29 11.31 -4.25 1.42
CA VAL A 29 10.08 -5.00 1.10
C VAL A 29 10.08 -6.32 1.86
N ALA A 30 9.20 -6.43 2.86
CA ALA A 30 9.09 -7.61 3.72
C ALA A 30 8.54 -8.84 2.97
N GLY A 31 7.68 -8.61 1.98
CA GLY A 31 7.08 -9.69 1.20
C GLY A 31 6.03 -9.20 0.20
N ILE A 32 5.60 -10.14 -0.63
CA ILE A 32 4.53 -9.96 -1.61
C ILE A 32 3.45 -11.00 -1.29
N ALA A 33 2.20 -10.55 -1.15
CA ALA A 33 1.02 -11.39 -1.03
C ALA A 33 0.15 -11.24 -2.28
N ALA A 34 -0.44 -12.34 -2.76
CA ALA A 34 -1.31 -12.35 -3.93
C ALA A 34 -2.82 -12.41 -3.56
N ASP A 35 -3.16 -12.50 -2.28
CA ASP A 35 -4.54 -12.65 -1.80
C ASP A 35 -4.64 -12.30 -0.31
N ARG A 36 -5.86 -12.40 0.24
CA ARG A 36 -6.14 -12.15 1.66
C ARG A 36 -5.32 -13.05 2.59
N GLU A 37 -5.22 -14.34 2.28
CA GLU A 37 -4.54 -15.30 3.17
C GLU A 37 -3.05 -14.94 3.30
N GLY A 38 -2.37 -14.72 2.18
CA GLY A 38 -0.97 -14.31 2.16
C GLY A 38 -0.74 -12.95 2.82
N ALA A 39 -1.65 -12.00 2.60
CA ALA A 39 -1.52 -10.66 3.20
C ALA A 39 -1.58 -10.74 4.73
N MET A 40 -2.55 -11.46 5.28
CA MET A 40 -2.70 -11.60 6.73
C MET A 40 -1.56 -12.44 7.35
N ALA A 41 -1.02 -13.42 6.63
CA ALA A 41 0.13 -14.20 7.09
C ALA A 41 1.41 -13.34 7.23
N LEU A 42 1.63 -12.41 6.29
CA LEU A 42 2.79 -11.51 6.29
C LEU A 42 2.62 -10.30 7.20
N ALA A 43 1.38 -9.87 7.47
CA ALA A 43 1.08 -8.65 8.24
C ALA A 43 1.61 -8.66 9.68
N ASN A 44 1.79 -9.85 10.30
CA ASN A 44 2.26 -9.99 11.67
C ASN A 44 3.77 -9.72 11.86
N GLN A 45 4.50 -9.38 10.79
CA GLN A 45 5.96 -9.22 10.81
C GLN A 45 6.41 -7.77 11.09
N GLY A 46 5.60 -6.97 11.79
CA GLY A 46 5.93 -5.58 12.11
C GLY A 46 5.91 -4.64 10.90
N ILE A 47 5.02 -4.92 9.94
CA ILE A 47 4.86 -4.12 8.71
C ILE A 47 4.52 -2.66 9.06
N ALA A 48 5.26 -1.72 8.49
CA ALA A 48 5.04 -0.29 8.69
C ALA A 48 4.03 0.26 7.68
N LEU A 49 4.11 -0.20 6.43
CA LEU A 49 3.29 0.24 5.29
C LEU A 49 2.86 -0.96 4.44
N ALA A 50 1.61 -0.97 4.01
CA ALA A 50 1.11 -1.88 3.00
C ALA A 50 0.64 -1.12 1.75
N LEU A 51 1.03 -1.63 0.59
CA LEU A 51 0.56 -1.20 -0.73
C LEU A 51 -0.40 -2.27 -1.25
N VAL A 52 -1.67 -1.93 -1.44
CA VAL A 52 -2.74 -2.92 -1.64
C VAL A 52 -3.50 -2.67 -2.94
N ASP A 53 -3.54 -3.64 -3.85
CA ASP A 53 -4.52 -3.60 -4.94
C ASP A 53 -5.91 -4.01 -4.43
N LEU A 54 -6.95 -3.48 -5.08
CA LEU A 54 -8.34 -3.76 -4.77
C LEU A 54 -8.79 -5.13 -5.25
N ASN A 55 -8.41 -5.47 -6.48
CA ASN A 55 -8.84 -6.68 -7.16
C ASN A 55 -7.65 -7.63 -7.18
N LEU A 56 -7.76 -8.71 -6.42
CA LEU A 56 -6.74 -9.76 -6.32
C LEU A 56 -7.31 -11.05 -6.91
N ARG A 57 -6.50 -12.11 -6.92
CA ARG A 57 -6.91 -13.42 -7.45
C ARG A 57 -8.10 -14.05 -6.71
N ASP A 58 -8.33 -13.64 -5.45
CA ASP A 58 -9.48 -14.05 -4.63
C ASP A 58 -10.67 -13.07 -4.70
N GLY A 59 -10.63 -12.11 -5.62
CA GLY A 59 -11.71 -11.17 -5.93
C GLY A 59 -11.46 -9.75 -5.41
N LEU A 60 -12.54 -9.00 -5.19
CA LEU A 60 -12.50 -7.65 -4.62
C LEU A 60 -12.29 -7.69 -3.09
N THR A 61 -11.13 -8.20 -2.68
CA THR A 61 -10.76 -8.42 -1.27
C THR A 61 -9.83 -7.33 -0.73
N GLY A 62 -9.17 -6.57 -1.60
CA GLY A 62 -8.24 -5.50 -1.23
C GLY A 62 -8.77 -4.48 -0.22
N PRO A 63 -9.98 -3.90 -0.40
CA PRO A 63 -10.55 -2.96 0.57
C PRO A 63 -10.65 -3.53 1.99
N ASP A 64 -11.10 -4.79 2.10
CA ASP A 64 -11.23 -5.51 3.38
C ASP A 64 -9.85 -5.79 4.00
N ILE A 65 -8.88 -6.22 3.19
CA ILE A 65 -7.49 -6.38 3.63
C ILE A 65 -6.95 -5.06 4.17
N GLY A 66 -7.06 -3.97 3.41
CA GLY A 66 -6.57 -2.66 3.80
C GLY A 66 -7.22 -2.13 5.08
N ALA A 67 -8.53 -2.30 5.24
CA ALA A 67 -9.24 -1.92 6.46
C ALA A 67 -8.70 -2.66 7.69
N ARG A 68 -8.53 -3.99 7.59
CA ARG A 68 -8.03 -4.82 8.70
C ARG A 68 -6.58 -4.51 9.04
N LEU A 69 -5.72 -4.34 8.04
CA LEU A 69 -4.33 -3.93 8.25
C LEU A 69 -4.25 -2.60 9.02
N ALA A 70 -5.08 -1.62 8.65
CA ALA A 70 -5.09 -0.31 9.29
C ALA A 70 -5.69 -0.34 10.71
N GLN A 71 -6.85 -0.97 10.87
CA GLN A 71 -7.63 -0.91 12.11
C GLN A 71 -7.14 -1.91 13.17
N ASP A 72 -6.85 -3.14 12.76
CA ASP A 72 -6.51 -4.22 13.70
C ASP A 72 -5.01 -4.23 14.04
N LEU A 73 -4.16 -3.85 13.07
CA LEU A 73 -2.70 -3.99 13.18
C LEU A 73 -1.96 -2.64 13.19
N GLY A 74 -2.65 -1.52 12.98
CA GLY A 74 -2.03 -0.19 12.94
C GLY A 74 -1.02 -0.03 11.80
N VAL A 75 -1.15 -0.81 10.73
CA VAL A 75 -0.32 -0.71 9.52
C VAL A 75 -0.79 0.49 8.71
N THR A 76 0.14 1.30 8.22
CA THR A 76 -0.22 2.37 7.29
C THR A 76 -0.60 1.76 5.95
N VAL A 77 -1.71 2.17 5.33
CA VAL A 77 -2.17 1.55 4.06
C VAL A 77 -2.36 2.59 2.97
N ILE A 78 -1.79 2.32 1.79
CA ILE A 78 -2.10 3.00 0.53
C ILE A 78 -2.64 1.96 -0.46
N PHE A 79 -3.75 2.27 -1.12
CA PHE A 79 -4.22 1.46 -2.24
C PHE A 79 -3.53 1.84 -3.54
N ILE A 80 -3.26 0.87 -4.40
CA ILE A 80 -2.71 1.10 -5.75
C ILE A 80 -3.51 0.25 -6.73
N THR A 81 -4.29 0.88 -7.60
CA THR A 81 -5.25 0.13 -8.43
C THR A 81 -5.56 0.82 -9.76
N ALA A 82 -5.99 0.05 -10.76
CA ALA A 82 -6.43 0.59 -12.04
C ALA A 82 -7.82 1.27 -11.98
N ASN A 83 -8.64 0.95 -10.96
CA ASN A 83 -10.01 1.46 -10.85
C ASN A 83 -10.30 2.11 -9.48
N PRO A 84 -9.72 3.30 -9.18
CA PRO A 84 -9.85 3.95 -7.87
C PRO A 84 -11.29 4.35 -7.51
N ARG A 85 -12.22 4.35 -8.48
CA ARG A 85 -13.65 4.65 -8.27
C ARG A 85 -14.35 3.60 -7.41
N GLN A 86 -13.84 2.36 -7.38
CA GLN A 86 -14.42 1.29 -6.54
C GLN A 86 -14.32 1.58 -5.04
N LEU A 87 -13.45 2.49 -4.63
CA LEU A 87 -13.28 2.88 -3.22
C LEU A 87 -14.28 3.94 -2.75
N GLY A 88 -15.04 4.59 -3.65
CA GLY A 88 -15.94 5.69 -3.27
C GLY A 88 -15.23 6.75 -2.41
N ASP A 89 -15.79 6.98 -1.23
CA ASP A 89 -15.30 7.95 -0.23
C ASP A 89 -14.01 7.51 0.49
N GLY A 90 -13.62 6.24 0.35
CA GLY A 90 -12.38 5.69 0.90
C GLY A 90 -12.60 4.49 1.82
N VAL A 91 -11.53 4.05 2.47
CA VAL A 91 -11.55 2.95 3.45
C VAL A 91 -11.02 3.48 4.78
N ALA A 92 -11.83 3.33 5.83
CA ALA A 92 -11.54 3.87 7.15
C ALA A 92 -10.17 3.41 7.69
N GLY A 93 -9.38 4.35 8.19
CA GLY A 93 -8.04 4.10 8.75
C GLY A 93 -6.90 4.06 7.72
N THR A 94 -7.22 4.08 6.42
CA THR A 94 -6.20 4.05 5.35
C THR A 94 -5.89 5.46 4.82
N ILE A 95 -4.74 5.65 4.17
CA ILE A 95 -4.29 6.98 3.73
C ILE A 95 -5.03 7.46 2.49
N GLY A 96 -5.17 6.60 1.48
CA GLY A 96 -5.57 7.04 0.14
C GLY A 96 -5.30 6.01 -0.94
N VAL A 97 -5.44 6.45 -2.19
CA VAL A 97 -5.26 5.62 -3.39
C VAL A 97 -4.40 6.30 -4.45
N LEU A 98 -3.49 5.53 -5.04
CA LEU A 98 -2.82 5.81 -6.30
C LEU A 98 -3.49 5.05 -7.45
N THR A 99 -3.49 5.67 -8.63
CA THR A 99 -4.00 5.03 -9.85
C THR A 99 -2.85 4.36 -10.60
N LYS A 100 -3.03 3.10 -11.01
CA LYS A 100 -2.10 2.42 -11.93
C LYS A 100 -2.26 3.01 -13.36
N PRO A 101 -1.17 3.13 -14.14
CA PRO A 101 0.23 2.87 -13.75
C PRO A 101 0.79 3.99 -12.87
N ALA A 102 1.56 3.61 -11.85
CA ALA A 102 2.35 4.54 -11.04
C ALA A 102 3.83 4.37 -11.42
N ASP A 103 4.48 5.47 -11.82
CA ASP A 103 5.92 5.45 -12.08
C ASP A 103 6.74 5.43 -10.79
N ALA A 104 8.07 5.30 -10.93
CA ALA A 104 8.97 5.19 -9.79
C ALA A 104 8.89 6.40 -8.85
N GLN A 105 8.78 7.61 -9.39
CA GLN A 105 8.67 8.84 -8.61
C GLN A 105 7.35 8.89 -7.84
N THR A 106 6.24 8.59 -8.49
CA THR A 106 4.90 8.56 -7.89
C THR A 106 4.83 7.55 -6.75
N LEU A 107 5.36 6.35 -6.96
CA LEU A 107 5.39 5.30 -5.95
C LEU A 107 6.24 5.71 -4.74
N THR A 108 7.44 6.24 -4.98
CA THR A 108 8.39 6.61 -3.92
C THR A 108 7.94 7.84 -3.13
N ASP A 109 7.32 8.82 -3.78
CA ASP A 109 6.73 9.99 -3.12
C ASP A 109 5.57 9.61 -2.19
N ALA A 110 4.70 8.70 -2.64
CA ALA A 110 3.58 8.23 -1.84
C ALA A 110 4.04 7.42 -0.62
N VAL A 111 5.04 6.55 -0.79
CA VAL A 111 5.66 5.77 0.29
C VAL A 111 6.35 6.69 1.29
N SER A 112 7.13 7.66 0.80
CA SER A 112 7.81 8.64 1.64
C SER A 112 6.80 9.44 2.47
N PHE A 113 5.75 9.97 1.82
CA PHE A 113 4.66 10.67 2.50
C PHE A 113 3.99 9.79 3.57
N ALA A 114 3.68 8.53 3.26
CA ALA A 114 3.03 7.62 4.19
C ALA A 114 3.87 7.32 5.44
N LEU A 115 5.18 7.09 5.26
CA LEU A 115 6.09 6.81 6.36
C LEU A 115 6.37 8.06 7.21
N GLU A 116 6.48 9.23 6.59
CA GLU A 116 6.61 10.50 7.31
C GLU A 116 5.34 10.82 8.12
N ARG A 117 4.16 10.64 7.52
CA ARG A 117 2.88 10.79 8.22
C ARG A 117 2.76 9.82 9.39
N ARG A 118 3.20 8.57 9.23
CA ARG A 118 3.25 7.57 10.32
C ARG A 118 4.12 8.04 11.49
N ARG A 119 5.21 8.76 11.21
CA ARG A 119 6.13 9.34 12.21
C ARG A 119 5.63 10.67 12.80
N GLY A 120 4.43 11.14 12.41
CA GLY A 120 3.85 12.40 12.88
C GLY A 120 4.46 13.65 12.24
N LEU A 121 5.16 13.49 11.11
CA LEU A 121 5.74 14.62 10.37
C LEU A 121 4.70 15.23 9.42
N ALA A 122 4.70 16.56 9.34
CA ALA A 122 3.87 17.30 8.41
C ALA A 122 4.55 17.32 7.03
N LYS A 123 3.95 16.62 6.08
CA LYS A 123 4.29 16.65 4.66
C LYS A 123 3.00 16.74 3.85
N ASP A 124 3.01 17.52 2.79
CA ASP A 124 1.86 17.59 1.90
C ASP A 124 1.73 16.28 1.10
N PRO A 125 0.51 15.78 0.86
CA PRO A 125 0.32 14.61 0.03
C PRO A 125 0.78 14.89 -1.41
N PRO A 126 1.44 13.93 -2.08
CA PRO A 126 1.80 14.09 -3.48
C PRO A 126 0.53 14.20 -4.34
N GLN A 127 0.57 15.00 -5.42
CA GLN A 127 -0.60 15.26 -6.26
C GLN A 127 -1.28 14.01 -6.82
N ALA A 128 -0.49 12.95 -7.09
CA ALA A 128 -1.00 11.69 -7.61
C ALA A 128 -1.77 10.86 -6.55
N LEU A 129 -1.60 11.15 -5.27
CA LEU A 129 -2.26 10.44 -4.17
C LEU A 129 -3.57 11.14 -3.80
N ARG A 130 -4.69 10.46 -4.09
CA ARG A 130 -5.98 10.86 -3.56
C ARG A 130 -6.10 10.39 -2.11
N CYS A 131 -5.88 11.29 -1.15
CA CYS A 131 -6.10 10.98 0.26
C CYS A 131 -7.58 10.77 0.58
N PHE A 132 -7.85 9.86 1.50
CA PHE A 132 -9.17 9.74 2.12
C PHE A 132 -9.30 10.74 3.28
N GLY A 133 -10.54 11.17 3.54
CA GLY A 133 -10.89 12.14 4.58
C GLY A 133 -10.81 11.56 5.99
#